data_AF-A0AAU2Z9Q2-F1
#
_entry.id   AF-A0AAU2Z9Q2-F1
#
_cell.length_a   1.000
_cell.length_b   1.000
_cell.length_c   1.000
_cell.angle_alpha   90.00
_cell.angle_beta   90.00
_cell.angle_gamma   90.00
#
_symmetry.space_group_name_H-M   'P 1'
#
loop_
_entity.id
_entity.type
_entity.pdbx_description
1 polymer ?
#
loop_
_entity_poly.entity_id
_entity_poly.type
_entity_poly.pdbx_seq_one_letter_code
_entity_poly.pdbx_strand_id
1 'polypeptide(L)'
;MADLQETAGACDDEGGLMQDDLGRLRNALGFDRLGKHVLISIARELEVVGLGYFPLAVLAPRCNTKPRKDQQVWVYTRDGGERARVLDAVLRPQSYNVRSALDGLVSGDYSSLTAEERLREVQKIVTA
;
A
#
# COMPACT_ATOMS: atom_id res chain seq x y z
N MET A 1 8.56 19.84 5.02
CA MET A 1 7.56 19.59 3.97
C MET A 1 6.48 18.75 4.61
N ALA A 2 5.21 18.96 4.28
CA ALA A 2 4.14 18.10 4.80
C ALA A 2 4.09 16.88 3.89
N ASP A 3 4.51 15.73 4.41
CA ASP A 3 4.56 14.45 3.72
C ASP A 3 4.10 13.35 4.68
N LEU A 4 3.96 12.13 4.17
CA LEU A 4 3.51 10.97 4.94
C LEU A 4 4.68 10.09 5.41
N GLN A 5 5.87 10.66 5.58
CA GLN A 5 7.05 9.89 5.98
C GLN A 5 6.89 9.26 7.38
N GLU A 6 6.22 9.96 8.29
CA GLU A 6 5.89 9.42 9.63
C GLU A 6 4.90 8.25 9.53
N THR A 7 3.91 8.35 8.62
CA THR A 7 2.97 7.26 8.33
C THR A 7 3.69 6.04 7.78
N ALA A 8 4.71 6.23 6.93
CA ALA A 8 5.53 5.13 6.43
C ALA A 8 6.31 4.44 7.56
N GLY A 9 6.97 5.21 8.42
CA GLY A 9 7.67 4.66 9.60
C GLY A 9 6.73 3.89 10.53
N ALA A 10 5.57 4.45 10.85
CA ALA A 10 4.57 3.77 11.68
C ALA A 10 4.04 2.48 11.03
N CYS A 11 3.85 2.48 9.70
CA CYS A 11 3.44 1.30 8.97
C CYS A 11 4.49 0.19 9.08
N ASP A 12 5.77 0.54 8.91
CA ASP A 12 6.88 -0.41 9.05
C ASP A 12 7.01 -0.94 10.49
N ASP A 13 6.84 -0.09 11.50
CA ASP A 13 6.82 -0.48 12.91
C ASP A 13 5.67 -1.46 13.25
N GLU A 14 4.53 -1.35 12.57
CA GLU A 14 3.40 -2.29 12.65
C GLU A 14 3.58 -3.53 11.75
N GLY A 15 4.79 -3.78 11.25
CA GLY A 15 5.11 -4.93 10.41
C GLY A 15 4.65 -4.76 8.96
N GLY A 16 4.47 -3.53 8.50
CA GLY A 16 4.18 -3.11 7.13
C GLY A 16 2.70 -3.20 6.70
N LEU A 17 1.78 -3.26 7.66
CA LEU A 17 0.34 -3.14 7.44
C LEU A 17 -0.31 -2.50 8.67
N MET A 18 -0.94 -1.35 8.49
CA MET A 18 -1.66 -0.66 9.57
C MET A 18 -2.98 -0.07 9.08
N GLN A 19 -3.83 0.31 10.03
CA GLN A 19 -5.05 1.06 9.76
C GLN A 19 -4.87 2.52 10.18
N ASP A 20 -5.33 3.45 9.33
CA ASP A 20 -5.30 4.88 9.63
C ASP A 20 -6.63 5.55 9.22
N ASP A 21 -6.85 6.79 9.65
CA ASP A 21 -8.03 7.58 9.34
C ASP A 21 -7.73 8.79 8.44
N LEU A 22 -8.71 9.20 7.64
CA LEU A 22 -8.55 10.33 6.72
C LEU A 22 -8.28 11.65 7.43
N GLY A 23 -8.66 11.79 8.70
CA GLY A 23 -8.35 12.95 9.52
C GLY A 23 -6.86 13.08 9.81
N ARG A 24 -6.23 12.00 10.30
CA ARG A 24 -4.79 11.93 10.60
C ARG A 24 -3.96 12.10 9.34
N LEU A 25 -4.27 11.36 8.27
CA LEU A 25 -3.55 11.47 6.98
C LEU A 25 -3.63 12.89 6.39
N ARG A 26 -4.80 13.52 6.47
CA ARG A 26 -4.97 14.92 6.06
C ARG A 26 -4.13 15.87 6.91
N ASN A 27 -4.12 15.69 8.23
CA ASN A 27 -3.38 16.56 9.15
C ASN A 27 -1.88 16.44 8.92
N ALA A 28 -1.36 15.24 8.66
CA ALA A 28 0.04 15.00 8.31
C ALA A 28 0.46 15.77 7.05
N LEU A 29 -0.45 15.89 6.07
CA LEU A 29 -0.26 16.73 4.88
C LEU A 29 -0.52 18.24 5.10
N GLY A 30 -0.86 18.67 6.31
CA GLY A 30 -1.08 20.07 6.66
C GLY A 30 -2.37 20.68 6.11
N PHE A 31 -3.38 19.86 5.79
CA PHE A 31 -4.67 20.35 5.29
C PHE A 31 -5.71 20.51 6.40
N ASP A 32 -6.42 21.65 6.42
CA ASP A 32 -7.50 21.89 7.40
C ASP A 32 -8.82 21.22 7.03
N ARG A 33 -9.06 21.00 5.73
CA ARG A 33 -10.34 20.50 5.19
C ARG A 33 -10.12 19.19 4.45
N LEU A 34 -11.09 18.29 4.57
CA LEU A 34 -11.10 17.04 3.81
C LEU A 34 -12.03 17.23 2.60
N GLY A 35 -11.48 17.06 1.40
CA GLY A 35 -12.22 17.23 0.15
C GLY A 35 -11.59 16.46 -0.99
N LYS A 36 -12.22 16.47 -2.17
CA LYS A 36 -11.80 15.66 -3.32
C LYS A 36 -10.31 15.78 -3.69
N HIS A 37 -9.76 16.99 -3.62
CA HIS A 37 -8.35 17.23 -3.95
C HIS A 37 -7.42 16.66 -2.89
N VAL A 38 -7.82 16.74 -1.62
CA VAL A 38 -7.06 16.17 -0.51
C VAL A 38 -7.02 14.65 -0.58
N LEU A 39 -8.11 13.98 -0.99
CA LEU A 39 -8.07 12.53 -1.21
C LEU A 39 -7.05 12.13 -2.27
N ILE A 40 -6.95 12.90 -3.36
CA ILE A 40 -5.93 12.69 -4.40
C ILE A 40 -4.53 12.94 -3.85
N SER A 41 -4.35 14.01 -3.06
CA SER A 41 -3.08 14.31 -2.42
C SER A 41 -2.65 13.20 -1.45
N ILE A 42 -3.55 12.71 -0.60
CA ILE A 42 -3.26 11.56 0.28
C ILE A 42 -2.86 10.35 -0.53
N ALA A 43 -3.64 9.97 -1.55
CA ALA A 43 -3.33 8.82 -2.39
C ALA A 43 -1.96 8.95 -3.07
N ARG A 44 -1.63 10.14 -3.59
CA ARG A 44 -0.35 10.42 -4.25
C ARG A 44 0.81 10.37 -3.26
N GLU A 45 0.69 11.03 -2.12
CA GLU A 45 1.76 11.11 -1.14
C GLU A 45 2.03 9.73 -0.51
N LEU A 46 0.99 8.92 -0.27
CA LEU A 46 1.17 7.52 0.12
C LEU A 46 2.03 6.75 -0.89
N GLU A 47 1.75 6.90 -2.20
CA GLU A 47 2.56 6.25 -3.24
C GLU A 47 4.00 6.78 -3.30
N VAL A 48 4.20 8.09 -3.09
CA VAL A 48 5.54 8.72 -3.06
C VAL A 48 6.39 8.14 -1.93
N VAL A 49 5.81 7.90 -0.75
CA VAL A 49 6.52 7.32 0.39
C VAL A 49 6.56 5.78 0.36
N GLY A 50 6.21 5.15 -0.77
CA GLY A 50 6.31 3.70 -0.94
C GLY A 50 5.18 2.89 -0.29
N LEU A 51 4.04 3.53 -0.01
CA LEU A 51 2.86 2.89 0.57
C LEU A 51 1.78 2.60 -0.48
N GLY A 52 1.07 1.52 -0.27
CA GLY A 52 -0.21 1.21 -0.90
C GLY A 52 -1.35 1.40 0.09
N TYR A 53 -2.59 1.40 -0.40
CA TYR A 53 -3.77 1.54 0.44
C TYR A 53 -4.99 0.77 -0.08
N PHE A 54 -5.89 0.42 0.82
CA PHE A 54 -7.20 -0.14 0.50
C PHE A 54 -8.23 0.14 1.61
N PRO A 55 -9.54 0.17 1.31
CA PRO A 55 -10.16 0.08 -0.02
C PRO A 55 -9.90 1.31 -0.89
N LEU A 56 -9.71 1.12 -2.20
CA LEU A 56 -9.45 2.22 -3.14
C LEU A 56 -10.57 3.28 -3.17
N ALA A 57 -11.81 2.85 -2.93
CA ALA A 57 -12.98 3.70 -2.91
C ALA A 57 -12.91 4.82 -1.85
N VAL A 58 -12.14 4.63 -0.77
CA VAL A 58 -12.01 5.62 0.31
C VAL A 58 -11.26 6.86 -0.16
N LEU A 59 -10.19 6.70 -0.95
CA LEU A 59 -9.40 7.81 -1.50
C LEU A 59 -9.79 8.18 -2.94
N ALA A 60 -10.70 7.44 -3.58
CA ALA A 60 -11.20 7.77 -4.91
C ALA A 60 -12.29 8.85 -4.85
N PRO A 61 -12.08 10.07 -5.38
CA PRO A 61 -13.08 11.15 -5.26
C PRO A 61 -14.40 10.89 -5.98
N ARG A 62 -14.39 10.00 -6.99
CA ARG A 62 -15.59 9.55 -7.70
C ARG A 62 -16.47 8.64 -6.84
N CYS A 63 -15.88 7.96 -5.87
CA CYS A 63 -16.56 7.03 -4.97
C CYS A 63 -16.87 7.69 -3.62
N ASN A 64 -15.92 8.46 -3.08
CA ASN A 64 -16.06 9.18 -1.81
C ASN A 64 -16.38 10.66 -2.03
N THR A 65 -17.64 10.93 -2.36
CA THR A 65 -18.12 12.30 -2.64
C THR A 65 -18.31 13.15 -1.38
N LYS A 66 -18.39 12.52 -0.20
CA LYS A 66 -18.55 13.17 1.10
C LYS A 66 -17.56 12.57 2.11
N PRO A 67 -16.25 12.86 1.98
CA PRO A 67 -15.23 12.26 2.81
C PRO A 67 -15.38 12.71 4.26
N ARG A 68 -15.24 11.77 5.19
CA ARG A 68 -15.32 11.99 6.64
C ARG A 68 -14.00 11.62 7.30
N LYS A 69 -13.63 12.38 8.34
CA LYS A 69 -12.36 12.22 9.05
C LYS A 69 -12.20 10.84 9.71
N ASP A 70 -13.30 10.21 10.12
CA ASP A 70 -13.36 8.92 10.79
C ASP A 70 -13.34 7.73 9.82
N GLN A 71 -13.39 7.97 8.50
CA GLN A 71 -13.26 6.90 7.52
C GLN A 71 -11.87 6.28 7.60
N GLN A 72 -11.87 4.97 7.79
CA GLN A 72 -10.66 4.18 7.91
C GLN A 72 -10.15 3.74 6.54
N VAL A 73 -8.83 3.68 6.42
CA VAL A 73 -8.11 3.14 5.28
C VAL A 73 -6.96 2.27 5.80
N TRP A 74 -6.81 1.10 5.21
CA TRP A 74 -5.63 0.27 5.42
C TRP A 74 -4.50 0.81 4.56
N VAL A 75 -3.32 0.89 5.16
CA VAL A 75 -2.08 1.32 4.53
C VAL A 75 -1.07 0.18 4.67
N TYR A 76 -0.34 -0.12 3.60
CA TYR A 76 0.64 -1.20 3.60
C TYR A 76 1.92 -0.79 2.88
N THR A 77 3.04 -1.32 3.33
CA THR A 77 4.34 -1.08 2.68
C THR A 77 4.41 -1.82 1.34
N ARG A 78 4.80 -1.13 0.27
CA ARG A 78 5.06 -1.74 -1.06
C ARG A 78 6.53 -2.14 -1.20
N ASP A 79 6.98 -2.97 -0.27
CA ASP A 79 8.33 -3.52 -0.19
C ASP A 79 8.63 -4.60 -1.26
N GLY A 80 7.63 -4.96 -2.08
CA GLY A 80 7.73 -6.06 -3.03
C GLY A 80 7.73 -7.44 -2.36
N GLY A 81 7.42 -7.50 -1.06
CA GLY A 81 7.15 -8.71 -0.31
C GLY A 81 5.83 -9.36 -0.73
N GLU A 82 5.59 -10.57 -0.24
CA GLU A 82 4.45 -11.40 -0.65
C GLU A 82 3.11 -10.69 -0.38
N ARG A 83 2.92 -10.12 0.81
CA ARG A 83 1.73 -9.32 1.16
C ARG A 83 1.49 -8.20 0.14
N ALA A 84 2.53 -7.40 -0.15
CA ALA A 84 2.42 -6.29 -1.08
C ALA A 84 2.03 -6.76 -2.48
N ARG A 85 2.65 -7.85 -2.98
CA ARG A 85 2.33 -8.45 -4.28
C ARG A 85 0.89 -8.94 -4.36
N VAL A 86 0.40 -9.59 -3.32
CA VAL A 86 -0.97 -10.10 -3.25
C VAL A 86 -1.97 -8.96 -3.24
N LEU A 87 -1.75 -7.96 -2.39
CA LEU A 87 -2.61 -6.79 -2.31
C LEU A 87 -2.61 -6.02 -3.64
N ASP A 88 -1.45 -5.79 -4.23
CA ASP A 88 -1.33 -5.11 -5.52
C ASP A 88 -2.00 -5.91 -6.66
N ALA A 89 -1.86 -7.24 -6.67
CA ALA A 89 -2.56 -8.11 -7.63
C ALA A 89 -4.08 -8.05 -7.51
N VAL A 90 -4.62 -8.00 -6.28
CA VAL A 90 -6.06 -7.91 -6.03
C VAL A 90 -6.58 -6.51 -6.38
N LEU A 91 -5.85 -5.46 -6.02
CA LEU A 91 -6.29 -4.08 -6.19
C LEU A 91 -6.08 -3.54 -7.61
N ARG A 92 -5.04 -4.04 -8.30
CA ARG A 92 -4.63 -3.59 -9.65
C ARG A 92 -4.29 -4.78 -10.55
N PRO A 93 -5.24 -5.69 -10.84
CA PRO A 93 -4.97 -6.92 -11.59
C PRO A 93 -4.46 -6.69 -13.01
N GLN A 94 -4.67 -5.51 -13.58
CA GLN A 94 -4.17 -5.13 -14.91
C GLN A 94 -2.69 -4.72 -14.91
N SER A 95 -2.14 -4.41 -13.73
CA SER A 95 -0.77 -3.91 -13.57
C SER A 95 0.16 -4.96 -12.97
N TYR A 96 -0.37 -6.10 -12.51
CA TYR A 96 0.38 -7.12 -11.80
C TYR A 96 -0.01 -8.53 -12.27
N ASN A 97 0.93 -9.47 -12.23
CA ASN A 97 0.68 -10.85 -12.57
C ASN A 97 -0.06 -11.56 -11.41
N VAL A 98 -1.39 -11.57 -11.49
CA VAL A 98 -2.26 -12.17 -10.47
C VAL A 98 -1.93 -13.63 -10.23
N ARG A 99 -1.67 -14.41 -11.29
CA ARG A 99 -1.35 -15.84 -11.15
C ARG A 99 -0.06 -16.03 -10.36
N SER A 100 1.01 -15.32 -10.71
CA SER A 100 2.30 -15.41 -9.99
C SER A 100 2.16 -15.02 -8.52
N ALA A 101 1.42 -13.96 -8.21
CA ALA A 101 1.19 -13.54 -6.83
C ALA A 101 0.38 -14.56 -6.00
N LEU A 102 -0.64 -15.18 -6.61
CA LEU A 102 -1.46 -16.21 -5.94
C LEU A 102 -0.75 -17.56 -5.84
N ASP A 103 0.03 -17.96 -6.85
CA ASP A 103 0.80 -19.21 -6.83
C ASP A 103 1.89 -19.16 -5.75
N GLY A 104 2.47 -17.97 -5.51
CA GLY A 104 3.39 -17.71 -4.40
C GLY A 104 2.77 -18.04 -3.03
N LEU A 105 1.52 -17.62 -2.80
CA LEU A 105 0.75 -17.92 -1.59
C LEU A 105 0.44 -19.41 -1.43
N VAL A 106 0.07 -20.07 -2.53
CA VAL A 106 -0.45 -21.45 -2.50
C VAL A 106 0.66 -22.48 -2.33
N SER A 107 1.88 -22.18 -2.80
CA SER A 107 2.80 -23.27 -3.13
C SER A 107 4.19 -23.16 -2.52
N GLY A 108 4.67 -21.97 -2.13
CA GLY A 108 6.13 -21.79 -1.98
C GLY A 108 6.89 -22.25 -3.24
N ASP A 109 6.21 -22.31 -4.39
CA ASP A 109 6.73 -22.85 -5.64
C ASP A 109 7.27 -21.70 -6.47
N TYR A 110 8.60 -21.63 -6.48
CA TYR A 110 9.39 -20.57 -7.11
C TYR A 110 9.47 -20.70 -8.64
N SER A 111 8.79 -21.68 -9.23
CA SER A 111 8.80 -21.94 -10.68
C SER A 111 8.22 -20.78 -11.49
N SER A 112 7.30 -19.99 -10.93
CA SER A 112 6.66 -18.85 -11.57
C SER A 112 7.40 -17.51 -11.42
N LEU A 113 8.46 -17.46 -10.61
CA LEU A 113 9.26 -16.25 -10.40
C LEU A 113 10.18 -15.96 -11.58
N THR A 114 10.37 -14.68 -11.87
CA THR A 114 11.44 -14.21 -12.75
C THR A 114 12.82 -14.46 -12.13
N ALA A 115 13.88 -14.40 -12.92
CA ALA A 115 15.24 -14.65 -12.45
C ALA A 115 15.67 -13.69 -11.32
N GLU A 116 15.28 -12.41 -11.41
CA GLU A 116 15.58 -11.38 -10.40
C GLU A 116 14.84 -11.64 -9.09
N GLU A 117 13.59 -12.11 -9.17
CA GLU A 117 12.78 -12.43 -8.01
C GLU A 117 13.28 -13.69 -7.29
N ARG A 118 13.73 -14.71 -8.03
CA ARG A 118 14.38 -15.89 -7.44
C ARG A 118 15.64 -15.52 -6.68
N LEU A 119 16.45 -14.61 -7.23
CA LEU A 119 17.67 -14.12 -6.59
C LEU A 119 17.39 -13.43 -5.24
N ARG A 120 16.31 -12.64 -5.15
CA ARG A 120 15.90 -12.03 -3.87
C ARG A 120 15.45 -13.05 -2.84
N GLU A 121 14.72 -14.08 -3.25
CA GLU A 121 14.29 -15.13 -2.32
C GLU A 121 15.47 -15.97 -1.80
N VAL A 122 16.43 -16.29 -2.67
CA VAL A 122 17.68 -16.93 -2.23
C VAL A 122 18.46 -16.04 -1.27
N GLN A 123 18.54 -14.72 -1.52
CA GLN A 123 19.19 -13.79 -0.60
C GLN A 123 18.54 -13.80 0.79
N LYS A 124 17.21 -13.78 0.88
CA LYS A 124 16.49 -13.86 2.17
C LYS A 124 16.85 -15.10 2.97
N ILE A 125 16.96 -16.27 2.32
CA ILE A 125 17.33 -17.54 2.97
C ILE A 125 18.78 -17.51 3.47
N VAL A 126 19.69 -16.89 2.72
CA VAL A 126 21.13 -16.85 3.05
C VAL A 126 21.45 -15.82 4.14
N THR A 127 20.65 -14.75 4.27
CA THR A 127 20.84 -13.70 5.28
C THR A 127 20.04 -13.93 6.58
N ALA A 128 19.26 -15.01 6.66
CA ALA A 128 18.56 -15.44 7.87
C ALA A 128 19.44 -16.37 8.71
#